data_AF-A0A6U6MUM2-F1
#
_entry.id   AF-A0A6U6MUM2-F1
#
_cell.length_a   1.000
_cell.length_b   1.000
_cell.length_c   1.000
_cell.angle_alpha   90.00
_cell.angle_beta   90.00
_cell.angle_gamma   90.00
#
_symmetry.space_group_name_H-M   'P 1'
#
loop_
_entity.id
_entity.type
_entity.pdbx_description
1 polymer ?
#
loop_
_entity_poly.entity_id
_entity_poly.type
_entity_poly.pdbx_seq_one_letter_code
_entity_poly.pdbx_strand_id
1 'polypeptide(L)'
;APAPAPAPAPAPSPGSLAEPSTGDLMTFYMYRSQNDANYSLANINTGNLAGIMWYIQNEVVSGAYGPGNKFGITRILRLKVQMRATQPLLDAGMSFGVRVAFDSGKCTGPKCDYDWSKYGYNVGCNNLGDYPFPTYDTHFKGGIWYSLPGACPSRSYMDGDAQCAEQEPGGKCPGKPTGAGDCTWNYEPAGQIMLSELYANSSKQDFWDKPNDDAANLRKVQTAQALFEAKYGKDPPVPPCDFQYEKFYD
;
A
#
# COMPACT_ATOMS: atom_id res chain seq x y z
N ALA A 1 -13.30 35.51 -4.86
CA ALA A 1 -12.72 34.62 -5.86
C ALA A 1 -12.18 33.38 -5.14
N PRO A 2 -12.38 32.16 -5.66
CA PRO A 2 -11.73 30.98 -5.07
C PRO A 2 -10.21 31.11 -5.25
N ALA A 3 -9.45 30.63 -4.27
CA ALA A 3 -7.99 30.63 -4.34
C ALA A 3 -7.53 29.76 -5.52
N PRO A 4 -6.47 30.16 -6.25
CA PRO A 4 -5.90 29.33 -7.31
C PRO A 4 -5.44 27.99 -6.73
N ALA A 5 -5.67 26.91 -7.48
CA ALA A 5 -5.16 25.59 -7.12
C ALA A 5 -3.63 25.65 -6.96
N PRO A 6 -3.04 24.92 -5.99
CA PRO A 6 -1.60 24.85 -5.85
C PRO A 6 -0.98 24.39 -7.17
N ALA A 7 0.12 25.03 -7.57
CA ALA A 7 0.87 24.64 -8.75
C ALA A 7 1.34 23.17 -8.60
N PRO A 8 1.30 22.36 -9.67
CA PRO A 8 1.83 21.01 -9.63
C PRO A 8 3.31 21.05 -9.25
N ALA A 9 3.73 20.09 -8.42
CA ALA A 9 5.12 19.94 -8.06
C ALA A 9 5.97 19.72 -9.33
N PRO A 10 7.16 20.34 -9.44
CA PRO A 10 8.03 20.13 -10.59
C PRO A 10 8.46 18.67 -10.72
N ALA A 11 8.62 18.21 -11.97
CA ALA A 11 9.17 16.88 -12.26
C ALA A 11 10.58 16.72 -11.63
N PRO A 12 10.96 15.50 -11.22
CA PRO A 12 12.26 15.22 -10.60
C PRO A 12 13.47 15.79 -11.33
N SER A 13 14.42 16.32 -10.55
CA SER A 13 15.66 16.90 -11.07
C SER A 13 16.53 15.82 -11.74
N PRO A 14 17.22 16.12 -12.85
CA PRO A 14 17.42 15.15 -13.94
C PRO A 14 18.61 14.18 -13.78
N GLY A 15 19.29 14.14 -12.64
CA GLY A 15 20.50 13.32 -12.49
C GLY A 15 20.21 11.91 -11.98
N SER A 16 19.89 11.80 -10.69
CA SER A 16 19.83 10.51 -9.97
C SER A 16 18.51 9.76 -10.14
N LEU A 17 17.43 10.44 -10.57
CA LEU A 17 16.12 9.82 -10.75
C LEU A 17 15.85 9.39 -12.19
N ALA A 18 16.64 9.84 -13.17
CA ALA A 18 16.53 9.36 -14.55
C ALA A 18 17.19 7.99 -14.74
N GLU A 19 18.22 7.70 -13.93
CA GLU A 19 19.03 6.50 -14.08
C GLU A 19 18.55 5.35 -13.18
N PRO A 20 18.78 4.09 -13.60
CA PRO A 20 18.59 2.94 -12.73
C PRO A 20 19.41 3.05 -11.44
N SER A 21 18.80 2.66 -10.32
CA SER A 21 19.47 2.62 -9.01
C SER A 21 20.35 1.37 -8.84
N THR A 22 21.22 1.40 -7.83
CA THR A 22 22.04 0.26 -7.40
C THR A 22 21.36 -0.68 -6.39
N GLY A 23 20.19 -0.31 -5.87
CA GLY A 23 19.52 -1.06 -4.79
C GLY A 23 19.02 -2.43 -5.23
N ASP A 24 18.77 -3.33 -4.28
CA ASP A 24 18.33 -4.70 -4.61
C ASP A 24 16.91 -4.76 -5.19
N LEU A 25 16.67 -5.77 -6.03
CA LEU A 25 15.31 -6.10 -6.44
C LEU A 25 14.63 -6.89 -5.32
N MET A 26 13.68 -6.27 -4.65
CA MET A 26 12.84 -6.94 -3.68
C MET A 26 11.66 -7.60 -4.38
N THR A 27 11.32 -8.83 -4.00
CA THR A 27 10.11 -9.53 -4.48
C THR A 27 9.40 -10.15 -3.29
N PHE A 28 8.17 -9.72 -3.03
CA PHE A 28 7.38 -10.15 -1.88
C PHE A 28 5.88 -10.00 -2.15
N TYR A 29 5.05 -10.49 -1.24
CA TYR A 29 3.61 -10.34 -1.39
C TYR A 29 3.08 -9.13 -0.63
N MET A 30 2.25 -8.35 -1.32
CA MET A 30 1.35 -7.39 -0.72
C MET A 30 -0.09 -7.85 -0.89
N TYR A 31 -0.96 -7.37 -0.02
CA TYR A 31 -2.35 -7.75 0.05
C TYR A 31 -3.25 -6.52 -0.12
N ARG A 32 -4.44 -6.73 -0.69
CA ARG A 32 -5.47 -5.69 -0.83
C ARG A 32 -6.84 -6.28 -0.61
N SER A 33 -7.63 -5.67 0.26
CA SER A 33 -9.07 -5.96 0.36
C SER A 33 -9.84 -5.26 -0.78
N GLN A 34 -10.69 -5.98 -1.50
CA GLN A 34 -11.46 -5.46 -2.62
C GLN A 34 -12.85 -6.09 -2.69
N ASN A 35 -13.78 -5.41 -3.35
CA ASN A 35 -15.04 -6.00 -3.79
C ASN A 35 -14.84 -6.77 -5.11
N ASP A 36 -15.94 -7.15 -5.77
CA ASP A 36 -15.88 -7.93 -7.01
C ASP A 36 -15.54 -7.09 -8.25
N ALA A 37 -15.45 -5.76 -8.13
CA ALA A 37 -14.98 -4.90 -9.20
C ALA A 37 -13.50 -5.17 -9.50
N ASN A 38 -13.10 -5.00 -10.76
CA ASN A 38 -11.70 -5.08 -11.19
C ASN A 38 -11.27 -3.70 -11.72
N TYR A 39 -10.20 -3.15 -11.17
CA TYR A 39 -9.62 -1.87 -11.58
C TYR A 39 -8.09 -1.97 -11.54
N SER A 40 -7.42 -1.05 -12.23
CA SER A 40 -5.95 -0.96 -12.20
C SER A 40 -5.47 -0.80 -10.76
N LEU A 41 -4.53 -1.64 -10.33
CA LEU A 41 -3.95 -1.58 -8.99
C LEU A 41 -2.82 -0.55 -8.96
N ALA A 42 -3.17 0.71 -9.22
CA ALA A 42 -2.29 1.87 -9.25
C ALA A 42 -2.92 3.02 -8.45
N ASN A 43 -2.11 3.81 -7.75
CA ASN A 43 -2.57 4.77 -6.74
C ASN A 43 -3.45 4.09 -5.69
N ILE A 44 -2.88 3.07 -5.05
CA ILE A 44 -3.59 2.24 -4.10
C ILE A 44 -2.79 2.03 -2.82
N ASN A 45 -3.53 1.79 -1.74
CA ASN A 45 -2.98 1.20 -0.54
C ASN A 45 -3.09 -0.32 -0.54
N THR A 46 -2.04 -0.93 -0.01
CA THR A 46 -1.93 -2.36 0.25
C THR A 46 -1.34 -2.54 1.65
N GLY A 47 -1.16 -3.77 2.08
CA GLY A 47 -0.45 -4.08 3.31
C GLY A 47 0.17 -5.47 3.25
N ASN A 48 0.94 -5.83 4.27
CA ASN A 48 1.12 -7.25 4.56
C ASN A 48 -0.20 -7.81 5.12
N LEU A 49 -0.26 -9.12 5.36
CA LEU A 49 -1.52 -9.75 5.73
C LEU A 49 -2.05 -9.21 7.07
N ALA A 50 -1.19 -8.98 8.06
CA ALA A 50 -1.57 -8.33 9.31
C ALA A 50 -2.15 -6.92 9.10
N GLY A 51 -1.51 -6.11 8.24
CA GLY A 51 -1.98 -4.77 7.89
C GLY A 51 -3.35 -4.75 7.21
N ILE A 52 -3.63 -5.73 6.34
CA ILE A 52 -4.94 -5.87 5.69
C ILE A 52 -6.00 -6.41 6.65
N MET A 53 -5.65 -7.34 7.52
CA MET A 53 -6.60 -7.85 8.52
C MET A 53 -6.98 -6.77 9.54
N TRP A 54 -6.06 -5.87 9.90
CA TRP A 54 -6.38 -4.68 10.69
C TRP A 54 -7.39 -3.78 9.96
N TYR A 55 -7.16 -3.48 8.67
CA TYR A 55 -8.07 -2.66 7.89
C TYR A 55 -9.47 -3.27 7.81
N ILE A 56 -9.55 -4.58 7.57
CA ILE A 56 -10.85 -5.26 7.50
C ILE A 56 -11.56 -5.18 8.86
N GLN A 57 -10.87 -5.48 9.97
CA GLN A 57 -11.45 -5.42 11.32
C GLN A 57 -11.98 -4.03 11.68
N ASN A 58 -11.20 -2.97 11.40
CA ASN A 58 -11.48 -1.63 11.91
C ASN A 58 -12.33 -0.78 10.97
N GLU A 59 -12.17 -0.95 9.66
CA GLU A 59 -12.84 -0.10 8.68
C GLU A 59 -13.94 -0.83 7.91
N VAL A 60 -13.82 -2.15 7.71
CA VAL A 60 -14.74 -2.89 6.83
C VAL A 60 -15.88 -3.55 7.60
N VAL A 61 -15.57 -4.20 8.72
CA VAL A 61 -16.52 -5.04 9.48
C VAL A 61 -16.82 -4.53 10.89
N SER A 62 -16.29 -3.37 11.30
CA SER A 62 -16.44 -2.81 12.65
C SER A 62 -17.88 -2.43 13.04
N GLY A 63 -18.81 -2.41 12.08
CA GLY A 63 -20.19 -1.97 12.29
C GLY A 63 -20.35 -0.45 12.45
N ALA A 64 -19.25 0.30 12.60
CA ALA A 64 -19.24 1.76 12.74
C ALA A 64 -19.89 2.48 11.54
N TYR A 65 -19.90 1.83 10.36
CA TYR A 65 -20.45 2.36 9.12
C TYR A 65 -21.77 1.67 8.70
N GLY A 66 -22.43 0.98 9.63
CA GLY A 66 -23.68 0.24 9.40
C GLY A 66 -23.46 -1.27 9.21
N PRO A 67 -24.55 -2.02 9.01
CA PRO A 67 -24.47 -3.47 8.82
C PRO A 67 -23.80 -3.84 7.50
N GLY A 68 -23.05 -4.94 7.49
CA GLY A 68 -22.44 -5.50 6.29
C GLY A 68 -20.93 -5.32 6.21
N ASN A 69 -20.40 -5.23 4.99
CA ASN A 69 -19.00 -4.92 4.72
C ASN A 69 -18.96 -3.55 4.03
N LYS A 70 -18.21 -2.59 4.58
CA LYS A 70 -17.99 -1.28 3.94
C LYS A 70 -17.52 -1.47 2.49
N PHE A 71 -18.04 -0.65 1.58
CA PHE A 71 -17.77 -0.70 0.13
C PHE A 71 -18.07 -2.03 -0.58
N GLY A 72 -18.81 -2.94 0.07
CA GLY A 72 -19.10 -4.26 -0.48
C GLY A 72 -17.84 -5.12 -0.65
N ILE A 73 -16.81 -4.92 0.18
CA ILE A 73 -15.58 -5.71 0.12
C ILE A 73 -15.92 -7.20 0.36
N THR A 74 -15.45 -8.07 -0.53
CA THR A 74 -15.77 -9.50 -0.57
C THR A 74 -14.54 -10.40 -0.55
N ARG A 75 -13.35 -9.87 -0.87
CA ARG A 75 -12.13 -10.66 -1.07
C ARG A 75 -10.87 -9.93 -0.62
N ILE A 76 -9.83 -10.73 -0.38
CA ILE A 76 -8.45 -10.30 -0.19
C ILE A 76 -7.66 -10.79 -1.40
N LEU A 77 -7.07 -9.85 -2.15
CA LEU A 77 -6.15 -10.11 -3.24
C LEU A 77 -4.74 -10.27 -2.69
N ARG A 78 -3.97 -11.20 -3.26
CA ARG A 78 -2.53 -11.33 -3.07
C ARG A 78 -1.81 -10.87 -4.34
N LEU A 79 -0.87 -9.97 -4.19
CA LEU A 79 -0.12 -9.33 -5.27
C LEU A 79 1.35 -9.67 -5.09
N LYS A 80 1.95 -10.32 -6.09
CA LYS A 80 3.41 -10.49 -6.14
C LYS A 80 3.98 -9.16 -6.60
N VAL A 81 4.57 -8.41 -5.68
CA VAL A 81 5.14 -7.10 -5.95
C VAL A 81 6.63 -7.26 -6.14
N GLN A 82 7.18 -6.63 -7.18
CA GLN A 82 8.61 -6.35 -7.24
C GLN A 82 8.82 -4.86 -7.06
N MET A 83 9.88 -4.49 -6.36
CA MET A 83 10.28 -3.10 -6.25
C MET A 83 11.80 -2.97 -6.19
N ARG A 84 12.25 -1.77 -6.55
CA ARG A 84 13.62 -1.31 -6.33
C ARG A 84 13.56 0.13 -5.86
N ALA A 85 14.24 0.40 -4.75
CA ALA A 85 14.36 1.75 -4.20
C ALA A 85 15.10 2.66 -5.18
N THR A 86 14.80 3.96 -5.16
CA THR A 86 15.53 4.92 -5.98
C THR A 86 16.90 5.21 -5.38
N GLN A 87 17.86 5.66 -6.19
CA GLN A 87 19.19 5.97 -5.68
C GLN A 87 19.17 7.01 -4.54
N PRO A 88 18.40 8.13 -4.63
CA PRO A 88 18.30 9.07 -3.52
C PRO A 88 17.75 8.48 -2.22
N LEU A 89 16.85 7.50 -2.31
CA LEU A 89 16.28 6.83 -1.14
C LEU A 89 17.32 5.90 -0.48
N LEU A 90 18.09 5.19 -1.30
CA LEU A 90 19.21 4.35 -0.85
C LEU A 90 20.32 5.17 -0.20
N ASP A 91 20.64 6.33 -0.77
CA ASP A 91 21.64 7.26 -0.23
C ASP A 91 21.21 7.79 1.16
N ALA A 92 19.89 7.88 1.40
CA ALA A 92 19.32 8.19 2.71
C ALA A 92 19.22 6.95 3.64
N GLY A 93 19.67 5.77 3.20
CA GLY A 93 19.65 4.53 3.95
C GLY A 93 18.25 3.94 4.13
N MET A 94 17.39 4.09 3.13
CA MET A 94 16.02 3.57 3.10
C MET A 94 15.73 2.84 1.78
N SER A 95 14.82 1.86 1.85
CA SER A 95 14.28 1.16 0.70
C SER A 95 12.84 1.58 0.40
N PHE A 96 12.14 2.04 1.43
CA PHE A 96 10.78 2.55 1.37
C PHE A 96 10.75 4.02 1.81
N GLY A 97 9.95 4.83 1.13
CA GLY A 97 9.63 6.18 1.60
C GLY A 97 8.38 6.20 2.47
N VAL A 98 7.82 7.38 2.68
CA VAL A 98 6.60 7.54 3.49
C VAL A 98 5.39 6.87 2.83
N ARG A 99 4.61 6.10 3.61
CA ARG A 99 3.30 5.63 3.14
C ARG A 99 2.31 6.81 3.03
N VAL A 100 1.72 6.97 1.85
CA VAL A 100 0.61 7.90 1.63
C VAL A 100 -0.72 7.17 1.51
N ALA A 101 -1.82 7.80 1.88
CA ALA A 101 -3.17 7.31 1.61
C ALA A 101 -3.60 7.65 0.18
N PHE A 102 -4.27 6.70 -0.48
CA PHE A 102 -4.90 6.90 -1.78
C PHE A 102 -6.40 6.66 -1.68
N ASP A 103 -7.19 7.74 -1.74
CA ASP A 103 -8.64 7.70 -1.78
C ASP A 103 -9.14 7.98 -3.20
N SER A 104 -9.84 7.01 -3.80
CA SER A 104 -10.30 7.08 -5.18
C SER A 104 -9.17 7.41 -6.18
N GLY A 105 -7.96 6.92 -5.91
CA GLY A 105 -6.77 7.15 -6.74
C GLY A 105 -6.01 8.44 -6.45
N LYS A 106 -6.59 9.35 -5.68
CA LYS A 106 -5.94 10.60 -5.28
C LYS A 106 -5.15 10.39 -4.00
N CYS A 107 -3.92 10.90 -3.94
CA CYS A 107 -3.22 11.01 -2.68
C CYS A 107 -3.98 11.95 -1.73
N THR A 108 -4.24 11.52 -0.50
CA THR A 108 -4.97 12.31 0.51
C THR A 108 -4.23 12.56 1.83
N GLY A 109 -3.05 11.99 2.04
CA GLY A 109 -2.20 12.36 3.17
C GLY A 109 -1.09 11.35 3.45
N PRO A 110 -0.19 11.61 4.42
CA PRO A 110 -0.17 12.78 5.30
C PRO A 110 0.27 14.08 4.58
N LYS A 111 1.13 13.97 3.55
CA LYS A 111 1.58 15.04 2.66
C LYS A 111 1.62 14.50 1.25
N CYS A 112 0.78 15.05 0.38
CA CYS A 112 0.67 14.62 -1.02
C CYS A 112 1.45 15.50 -1.98
N ASP A 113 1.89 16.64 -1.47
CA ASP A 113 2.98 17.49 -1.96
C ASP A 113 4.34 16.92 -1.56
N TYR A 114 4.46 15.59 -1.38
CA TYR A 114 5.77 15.01 -1.12
C TYR A 114 6.66 15.25 -2.32
N ASP A 115 7.94 15.41 -2.04
CA ASP A 115 8.92 15.71 -3.07
C ASP A 115 9.24 14.44 -3.89
N TRP A 116 8.29 14.01 -4.73
CA TRP A 116 8.51 13.09 -5.85
C TRP A 116 9.74 13.53 -6.65
N SER A 117 10.05 14.83 -6.63
CA SER A 117 11.21 15.37 -7.30
C SER A 117 12.54 14.99 -6.62
N LYS A 118 12.52 14.66 -5.32
CA LYS A 118 13.68 14.22 -4.52
C LYS A 118 13.87 12.70 -4.50
N TYR A 119 12.81 11.94 -4.23
CA TYR A 119 12.91 10.48 -4.05
C TYR A 119 12.29 9.66 -5.19
N GLY A 120 11.72 10.31 -6.21
CA GLY A 120 10.94 9.63 -7.24
C GLY A 120 9.61 9.11 -6.68
N TYR A 121 8.83 8.43 -7.52
CA TYR A 121 7.58 7.77 -7.15
C TYR A 121 7.85 6.45 -6.41
N ASN A 122 8.48 6.52 -5.24
CA ASN A 122 8.85 5.35 -4.45
C ASN A 122 7.63 4.61 -3.87
N VAL A 123 7.80 3.31 -3.58
CA VAL A 123 6.87 2.59 -2.70
C VAL A 123 6.99 3.16 -1.29
N GLY A 124 5.86 3.50 -0.68
CA GLY A 124 5.82 3.99 0.69
C GLY A 124 5.49 2.87 1.67
N CYS A 125 5.98 2.95 2.90
CA CYS A 125 5.57 2.04 3.98
C CYS A 125 5.36 2.75 5.33
N ASN A 126 4.62 2.09 6.21
CA ASN A 126 4.69 2.33 7.66
C ASN A 126 4.31 1.06 8.43
N ASN A 127 4.88 0.90 9.62
CA ASN A 127 4.37 -0.09 10.56
C ASN A 127 3.08 0.43 11.20
N LEU A 128 2.14 -0.47 11.44
CA LEU A 128 0.96 -0.18 12.24
C LEU A 128 1.38 0.12 13.69
N GLY A 129 1.03 1.30 14.18
CA GLY A 129 1.49 1.83 15.47
C GLY A 129 2.48 2.99 15.31
N ASP A 130 3.05 3.18 14.12
CA ASP A 130 4.00 4.23 13.80
C ASP A 130 3.42 5.26 12.79
N TYR A 131 4.12 6.39 12.63
CA TYR A 131 3.80 7.40 11.62
C TYR A 131 3.75 6.78 10.20
N PRO A 132 2.79 7.17 9.32
CA PRO A 132 1.86 8.29 9.52
C PRO A 132 0.51 7.95 10.14
N PHE A 133 -0.01 6.75 9.95
CA PHE A 133 -1.25 6.30 10.58
C PHE A 133 -1.40 4.78 10.44
N PRO A 134 -1.97 4.08 11.42
CA PRO A 134 -2.28 4.54 12.78
C PRO A 134 -1.04 4.67 13.65
N THR A 135 -1.02 5.66 14.55
CA THR A 135 0.08 5.95 15.50
C THR A 135 -0.18 5.43 16.92
N TYR A 136 -1.09 4.47 17.03
CA TYR A 136 -1.54 3.86 18.30
C TYR A 136 -1.46 2.34 18.21
N ASP A 137 -1.43 1.64 19.35
CA ASP A 137 -1.41 0.17 19.35
C ASP A 137 -2.64 -0.39 18.64
N THR A 138 -2.38 -1.22 17.64
CA THR A 138 -3.40 -1.75 16.75
C THR A 138 -3.89 -3.12 17.12
N HIS A 139 -3.21 -3.83 18.03
CA HIS A 139 -3.43 -5.26 18.30
C HIS A 139 -3.23 -6.18 17.08
N PHE A 140 -2.63 -5.67 15.98
CA PHE A 140 -2.22 -6.43 14.80
C PHE A 140 -0.71 -6.32 14.64
N LYS A 141 0.02 -6.99 15.55
CA LYS A 141 1.49 -6.92 15.65
C LYS A 141 2.16 -7.30 14.32
N GLY A 142 3.19 -6.53 13.96
CA GLY A 142 3.92 -6.70 12.69
C GLY A 142 3.12 -6.28 11.45
N GLY A 143 1.96 -5.62 11.61
CA GLY A 143 1.22 -5.04 10.49
C GLY A 143 2.02 -3.95 9.79
N ILE A 144 2.08 -4.03 8.47
CA ILE A 144 2.72 -3.01 7.61
C ILE A 144 1.71 -2.59 6.56
N TRP A 145 1.64 -1.29 6.34
CA TRP A 145 0.91 -0.67 5.25
C TRP A 145 1.86 -0.18 4.18
N TYR A 146 1.41 -0.24 2.93
CA TYR A 146 2.16 0.25 1.78
C TYR A 146 1.32 1.18 0.91
N SER A 147 2.00 2.01 0.13
CA SER A 147 1.41 2.84 -0.92
C SER A 147 2.12 2.62 -2.24
N LEU A 148 1.34 2.37 -3.30
CA LEU A 148 1.82 2.10 -4.65
C LEU A 148 1.43 3.27 -5.58
N PRO A 149 2.28 4.30 -5.73
CA PRO A 149 2.01 5.43 -6.61
C PRO A 149 2.09 4.99 -8.08
N GLY A 150 0.97 5.09 -8.79
CA GLY A 150 0.90 5.03 -10.25
C GLY A 150 0.81 6.44 -10.85
N ALA A 151 0.39 6.52 -12.11
CA ALA A 151 0.31 7.78 -12.82
C ALA A 151 -0.78 8.71 -12.25
N CYS A 152 -0.55 10.02 -12.32
CA CYS A 152 -1.46 11.08 -11.84
C CYS A 152 -1.95 10.90 -10.38
N PRO A 153 -1.06 10.64 -9.40
CA PRO A 153 -1.45 10.49 -7.99
C PRO A 153 -2.03 11.76 -7.37
N SER A 154 -1.87 12.95 -7.98
CA SER A 154 -2.45 14.19 -7.47
C SER A 154 -3.96 14.33 -7.72
N ARG A 155 -4.55 13.48 -8.58
CA ARG A 155 -5.98 13.54 -8.94
C ARG A 155 -6.72 12.24 -8.67
N SER A 156 -8.04 12.35 -8.56
CA SER A 156 -8.89 11.16 -8.46
C SER A 156 -8.95 10.44 -9.80
N TYR A 157 -9.37 9.18 -9.82
CA TYR A 157 -9.59 8.43 -11.05
C TYR A 157 -10.58 9.11 -12.01
N MET A 158 -11.46 9.97 -11.51
CA MET A 158 -12.45 10.69 -12.33
C MET A 158 -11.91 12.01 -12.90
N ASP A 159 -10.86 12.57 -12.29
CA ASP A 159 -10.31 13.88 -12.64
C ASP A 159 -8.93 13.78 -13.34
N GLY A 160 -8.37 12.58 -13.41
CA GLY A 160 -7.11 12.30 -14.11
C GLY A 160 -7.25 12.47 -15.62
N ASP A 161 -6.23 13.05 -16.24
CA ASP A 161 -6.14 13.23 -17.69
C ASP A 161 -4.75 12.84 -18.21
N ALA A 162 -4.59 12.81 -19.53
CA ALA A 162 -3.32 12.45 -20.17
C ALA A 162 -2.19 13.41 -19.80
N GLN A 163 -2.49 14.70 -19.63
CA GLN A 163 -1.51 15.71 -19.24
C GLN A 163 -0.96 15.44 -17.85
N CYS A 164 -1.82 15.10 -16.90
CA CYS A 164 -1.42 14.73 -15.55
C CYS A 164 -0.61 13.43 -15.53
N ALA A 165 -0.98 12.42 -16.33
CA ALA A 165 -0.21 11.19 -16.44
C ALA A 165 1.18 11.41 -17.07
N GLU A 166 1.34 12.40 -17.95
CA GLU A 166 2.63 12.80 -18.52
C GLU A 166 3.49 13.56 -17.51
N GLN A 167 2.88 14.48 -16.74
CA GLN A 167 3.58 15.26 -15.71
C GLN A 167 3.92 14.42 -14.48
N GLU A 168 3.07 13.45 -14.16
CA GLU A 168 3.19 12.57 -13.02
C GLU A 168 3.09 11.10 -13.48
N PRO A 169 4.16 10.52 -14.03
CA PRO A 169 4.14 9.16 -14.60
C PRO A 169 3.90 8.06 -13.55
N GLY A 170 4.12 8.37 -12.27
CA GLY A 170 4.05 7.37 -11.21
C GLY A 170 5.30 6.50 -11.15
N GLY A 171 5.29 5.49 -10.28
CA GLY A 171 6.41 4.56 -10.11
C GLY A 171 6.18 3.19 -10.74
N LYS A 172 5.01 2.98 -11.37
CA LYS A 172 4.62 1.69 -11.90
C LYS A 172 5.36 1.40 -13.21
N CYS A 173 6.25 0.43 -13.18
CA CYS A 173 6.98 -0.03 -14.35
C CYS A 173 6.10 -0.89 -15.28
N PRO A 174 6.34 -0.84 -16.61
CA PRO A 174 5.80 -1.82 -17.54
C PRO A 174 6.45 -3.20 -17.39
N GLY A 175 7.65 -3.27 -16.79
CA GLY A 175 8.42 -4.49 -16.61
C GLY A 175 9.14 -4.51 -15.26
N LYS A 176 10.35 -5.09 -15.23
CA LYS A 176 11.17 -5.20 -14.01
C LYS A 176 11.57 -3.80 -13.49
N PRO A 177 11.40 -3.51 -12.18
CA PRO A 177 11.83 -2.24 -11.59
C PRO A 177 13.31 -1.95 -11.74
N THR A 178 13.59 -0.75 -12.27
CA THR A 178 14.94 -0.20 -12.46
C THR A 178 15.38 0.64 -11.26
N GLY A 179 14.44 1.12 -10.45
CA GLY A 179 14.70 2.10 -9.39
C GLY A 179 14.97 3.51 -9.94
N ALA A 180 14.69 3.76 -11.21
CA ALA A 180 14.50 5.12 -11.70
C ALA A 180 13.25 5.72 -11.04
N GLY A 181 13.19 7.05 -10.95
CA GLY A 181 12.13 7.77 -10.24
C GLY A 181 10.72 7.50 -10.77
N ASP A 182 10.59 7.11 -12.04
CA ASP A 182 9.34 6.76 -12.70
C ASP A 182 9.12 5.24 -12.87
N CYS A 183 10.06 4.43 -12.38
CA CYS A 183 10.00 2.98 -12.48
C CYS A 183 10.61 2.30 -11.23
N THR A 184 9.81 2.27 -10.17
CA THR A 184 10.20 1.78 -8.83
C THR A 184 9.50 0.48 -8.43
N TRP A 185 8.34 0.15 -9.02
CA TRP A 185 7.59 -1.06 -8.67
C TRP A 185 6.78 -1.64 -9.84
N ASN A 186 6.46 -2.92 -9.74
CA ASN A 186 5.46 -3.58 -10.57
C ASN A 186 4.68 -4.60 -9.72
N TYR A 187 3.69 -5.26 -10.31
CA TYR A 187 3.05 -6.39 -9.66
C TYR A 187 2.49 -7.40 -10.65
N GLU A 188 2.28 -8.62 -10.16
CA GLU A 188 1.52 -9.68 -10.80
C GLU A 188 0.43 -10.17 -9.84
N PRO A 189 -0.82 -10.41 -10.28
CA PRO A 189 -1.83 -11.09 -9.48
C PRO A 189 -1.34 -12.48 -9.05
N ALA A 190 -1.44 -12.81 -7.77
CA ALA A 190 -0.85 -14.02 -7.18
C ALA A 190 -1.84 -14.83 -6.32
N GLY A 191 -3.14 -14.67 -6.57
CA GLY A 191 -4.22 -15.38 -5.90
C GLY A 191 -5.15 -14.47 -5.11
N GLN A 192 -6.22 -15.06 -4.58
CA GLN A 192 -7.18 -14.36 -3.73
C GLN A 192 -7.90 -15.34 -2.80
N ILE A 193 -8.42 -14.83 -1.69
CA ILE A 193 -9.38 -15.55 -0.84
C ILE A 193 -10.63 -14.69 -0.64
N MET A 194 -11.78 -15.33 -0.48
CA MET A 194 -13.01 -14.64 -0.13
C MET A 194 -13.04 -14.39 1.37
N LEU A 195 -13.63 -13.27 1.79
CA LEU A 195 -13.82 -12.99 3.22
C LEU A 195 -14.68 -14.07 3.90
N SER A 196 -15.64 -14.65 3.18
CA SER A 196 -16.46 -15.76 3.68
C SER A 196 -15.67 -17.00 4.05
N GLU A 197 -14.48 -17.21 3.46
CA GLU A 197 -13.63 -18.35 3.79
C GLU A 197 -12.96 -18.19 5.17
N LEU A 198 -12.71 -16.95 5.60
CA LEU A 198 -12.09 -16.68 6.91
C LEU A 198 -12.95 -17.20 8.07
N TYR A 199 -14.27 -17.14 7.91
CA TYR A 199 -15.24 -17.58 8.92
C TYR A 199 -16.05 -18.77 8.43
N ALA A 200 -15.54 -19.62 7.55
CA ALA A 200 -16.28 -20.79 7.06
C ALA A 200 -16.70 -21.77 8.19
N ASN A 201 -15.95 -21.79 9.30
CA ASN A 201 -16.18 -22.68 10.45
C ASN A 201 -16.74 -21.96 11.69
N SER A 202 -17.24 -20.73 11.55
CA SER A 202 -17.80 -19.94 12.66
C SER A 202 -18.82 -18.92 12.13
N SER A 203 -19.53 -18.19 12.98
CA SER A 203 -20.30 -17.05 12.47
C SER A 203 -19.36 -15.89 12.11
N LYS A 204 -19.79 -15.01 11.20
CA LYS A 204 -19.06 -13.76 10.90
C LYS A 204 -18.84 -12.94 12.19
N GLN A 205 -19.85 -12.89 13.06
CA GLN A 205 -19.78 -12.13 14.31
C GLN A 205 -18.72 -12.69 15.26
N ASP A 206 -18.65 -14.01 15.41
CA ASP A 206 -17.69 -14.67 16.30
C ASP A 206 -16.27 -14.53 15.75
N PHE A 207 -16.08 -14.64 14.43
CA PHE A 207 -14.74 -14.51 13.85
C PHE A 207 -14.13 -13.14 14.07
N TRP A 208 -14.93 -12.07 13.91
CA TRP A 208 -14.52 -10.67 14.06
C TRP A 208 -14.68 -10.14 15.49
N ASP A 209 -14.95 -11.02 16.46
CA ASP A 209 -15.01 -10.67 17.87
C ASP A 209 -13.67 -10.14 18.40
N LYS A 210 -13.72 -9.45 19.54
CA LYS A 210 -12.53 -9.02 20.31
C LYS A 210 -11.49 -8.28 19.44
N PRO A 211 -11.82 -7.12 18.87
CA PRO A 211 -10.91 -6.35 18.04
C PRO A 211 -9.65 -5.86 18.79
N ASN A 212 -9.71 -5.78 20.12
CA ASN A 212 -8.63 -5.29 20.99
C ASN A 212 -7.90 -6.43 21.73
N ASP A 213 -7.92 -7.64 21.19
CA ASP A 213 -7.26 -8.82 21.78
C ASP A 213 -6.18 -9.35 20.84
N ASP A 214 -4.93 -9.32 21.30
CA ASP A 214 -3.75 -9.72 20.50
C ASP A 214 -3.85 -11.18 20.01
N ALA A 215 -4.36 -12.09 20.85
CA ALA A 215 -4.46 -13.51 20.49
C ALA A 215 -5.58 -13.74 19.46
N ALA A 216 -6.72 -13.07 19.61
CA ALA A 216 -7.82 -13.11 18.66
C ALA A 216 -7.40 -12.55 17.30
N ASN A 217 -6.67 -11.44 17.28
CA ASN A 217 -6.18 -10.84 16.04
C ASN A 217 -5.07 -11.65 15.39
N LEU A 218 -4.15 -12.22 16.17
CA LEU A 218 -3.15 -13.18 15.66
C LEU A 218 -3.83 -14.38 14.99
N ARG A 219 -4.87 -14.96 15.63
CA ARG A 219 -5.67 -16.03 15.03
C ARG A 219 -6.26 -15.61 13.69
N LYS A 220 -6.86 -14.42 13.58
CA LYS A 220 -7.43 -13.91 12.32
C LYS A 220 -6.38 -13.86 11.20
N VAL A 221 -5.19 -13.32 11.51
CA VAL A 221 -4.07 -13.27 10.56
C VAL A 221 -3.61 -14.67 10.16
N GLN A 222 -3.45 -15.58 11.12
CA GLN A 222 -3.06 -16.97 10.86
C GLN A 222 -4.10 -17.73 10.03
N THR A 223 -5.39 -17.51 10.25
CA THR A 223 -6.45 -18.10 9.41
C THR A 223 -6.33 -17.63 7.97
N ALA A 224 -6.16 -16.32 7.74
CA ALA A 224 -5.95 -15.79 6.40
C ALA A 224 -4.67 -16.36 5.76
N GLN A 225 -3.58 -16.44 6.53
CA GLN A 225 -2.29 -16.99 6.04
C GLN A 225 -2.46 -18.44 5.62
N ALA A 226 -3.04 -19.28 6.47
CA ALA A 226 -3.26 -20.69 6.19
C ALA A 226 -4.10 -20.91 4.92
N LEU A 227 -5.11 -20.07 4.67
CA LEU A 227 -5.91 -20.13 3.44
C LEU A 227 -5.08 -19.80 2.19
N PHE A 228 -4.25 -18.77 2.24
CA PHE A 228 -3.36 -18.44 1.12
C PHE A 228 -2.31 -19.53 0.90
N GLU A 229 -1.70 -20.04 1.96
CA GLU A 229 -0.67 -21.09 1.88
C GLU A 229 -1.23 -22.40 1.33
N ALA A 230 -2.42 -22.80 1.77
CA ALA A 230 -3.08 -24.00 1.29
C ALA A 230 -3.43 -23.91 -0.21
N LYS A 231 -3.85 -22.75 -0.69
CA LYS A 231 -4.25 -22.56 -2.09
C LYS A 231 -3.09 -22.29 -3.03
N TYR A 232 -2.08 -21.58 -2.55
CA TYR A 232 -1.11 -20.92 -3.42
C TYR A 232 0.33 -20.94 -2.91
N GLY A 233 0.61 -21.73 -1.87
CA GLY A 233 1.94 -21.90 -1.29
C GLY A 233 2.37 -20.77 -0.36
N LYS A 234 3.45 -21.05 0.37
CA LYS A 234 4.03 -20.18 1.40
C LYS A 234 4.55 -18.87 0.83
N ASP A 235 4.35 -17.80 1.58
CA ASP A 235 4.91 -16.49 1.25
C ASP A 235 6.42 -16.45 1.50
N PRO A 236 7.20 -15.71 0.68
CA PRO A 236 8.56 -15.34 1.05
C PRO A 236 8.54 -14.41 2.28
N PRO A 237 9.68 -14.22 2.96
CA PRO A 237 9.80 -13.25 4.03
C PRO A 237 9.34 -11.85 3.59
N VAL A 238 8.58 -11.17 4.45
CA VAL A 238 8.17 -9.78 4.23
C VAL A 238 9.36 -8.87 4.56
N PRO A 239 9.80 -7.99 3.65
CA PRO A 239 10.86 -7.03 3.98
C PRO A 239 10.38 -6.09 5.10
N PRO A 240 11.27 -5.69 6.03
CA PRO A 240 10.91 -4.71 7.04
C PRO A 240 10.60 -3.36 6.40
N CYS A 241 9.70 -2.59 7.02
CA CYS A 241 9.52 -1.19 6.69
C CYS A 241 10.69 -0.39 7.29
N ASP A 242 11.64 0.02 6.45
CA ASP A 242 12.86 0.75 6.86
C ASP A 242 12.73 2.27 6.72
N PHE A 243 11.52 2.77 6.46
CA PHE A 243 11.21 4.19 6.41
C PHE A 243 11.63 4.89 7.71
N GLN A 244 12.35 5.99 7.56
CA GLN A 244 12.86 6.81 8.67
C GLN A 244 12.38 8.26 8.48
N TYR A 245 11.49 8.71 9.37
CA TYR A 245 10.85 10.02 9.28
C TYR A 245 11.85 11.18 9.15
N GLU A 246 12.84 11.23 10.06
CA GLU A 246 13.82 12.32 10.11
C GLU A 246 14.59 12.41 8.80
N LYS A 247 15.23 11.31 8.37
CA LYS A 247 16.02 11.26 7.13
C LYS A 247 15.21 11.53 5.85
N PHE A 248 13.92 11.20 5.85
CA PHE A 248 13.07 11.43 4.69
C PHE A 248 12.71 12.91 4.54
N TYR A 249 12.54 13.62 5.66
CA TYR A 249 12.12 15.03 5.67
C TYR A 249 13.26 16.04 5.92
N ASP A 250 14.48 15.56 6.18
CA ASP A 250 15.73 16.36 6.20
C ASP A 250 16.06 16.96 4.82
#